data_AF-A0AAD6PHW5-F1
#
_entry.id   AF-A0AAD6PHW5-F1
#
_cell.length_a   1.000
_cell.length_b   1.000
_cell.length_c   1.000
_cell.angle_alpha   90.00
_cell.angle_beta   90.00
_cell.angle_gamma   90.00
#
_symmetry.space_group_name_H-M   'P 1'
#
loop_
_entity.id
_entity.type
_entity.pdbx_description
1 polymer ?
#
loop_
_entity_poly.entity_id
_entity_poly.type
_entity_poly.pdbx_seq_one_letter_code
_entity_poly.pdbx_strand_id
1 'polypeptide(L)'
;MFSPPLGNFVLVHYQANCGLGPPIKGFYQLSMVSEDEGAFLFKLHLMEGYKAPLTMEFCTVTMPFPRRRVVSFDGTPSVGAVLTTEHSIEWKIIPIGRSLSGKSIEATFPGTVRFAPWQIQRLPSSNSGFGKMGDEDSDVEIESTNNMANVEEFLMEKMSKDLPSVDLEEPFCWQAYKYAKVSFRIAGASLSGMSVDPKSVSIYPTVKAHVELSSQVTSGDYILWNTLGKCPSAAVAHV
;
A
#
# COMPACT_ATOMS: atom_id res chain seq x y z
N MET A 1 -43.26 17.14 -1.35
CA MET A 1 -42.47 18.32 -0.94
C MET A 1 -41.65 17.91 0.26
N PHE A 2 -40.32 18.09 0.22
CA PHE A 2 -39.42 17.73 1.33
C PHE A 2 -38.98 19.01 2.03
N SER A 3 -39.09 19.03 3.36
CA SER A 3 -38.59 20.13 4.19
C SER A 3 -37.38 19.61 4.96
N PRO A 4 -36.16 20.10 4.66
CA PRO A 4 -34.95 19.59 5.29
C PRO A 4 -34.87 19.94 6.78
N PRO A 5 -34.17 19.13 7.58
CA PRO A 5 -33.81 19.53 8.94
C PRO A 5 -32.83 20.72 8.91
N LEU A 6 -32.72 21.43 10.04
CA LEU A 6 -31.70 22.46 10.20
C LEU A 6 -30.32 21.82 10.34
N GLY A 7 -29.31 22.45 9.73
CA GLY A 7 -27.92 21.99 9.79
C GLY A 7 -27.56 20.98 8.70
N ASN A 8 -26.51 20.19 8.96
CA ASN A 8 -25.97 19.25 7.99
C ASN A 8 -26.75 17.94 8.04
N PHE A 9 -27.19 17.45 6.88
CA PHE A 9 -27.85 16.17 6.77
C PHE A 9 -27.51 15.52 5.43
N VAL A 10 -27.60 14.19 5.38
CA VAL A 10 -27.50 13.44 4.13
C VAL A 10 -28.87 13.40 3.47
N LEU A 11 -28.97 13.99 2.28
CA LEU A 11 -30.22 13.99 1.52
C LEU A 11 -30.50 12.64 0.87
N VAL A 12 -29.49 12.02 0.25
CA VAL A 12 -29.65 10.78 -0.51
C VAL A 12 -28.34 10.00 -0.58
N HIS A 13 -28.46 8.67 -0.53
CA HIS A 13 -27.41 7.74 -0.97
C HIS A 13 -27.87 7.09 -2.27
N TYR A 14 -26.99 7.04 -3.26
CA TYR A 14 -27.28 6.43 -4.55
C TYR A 14 -26.08 5.64 -5.04
N GLN A 15 -26.34 4.66 -5.90
CA GLN A 15 -25.32 3.90 -6.60
C GLN A 15 -25.53 4.09 -8.11
N ALA A 16 -24.45 4.33 -8.83
CA ALA A 16 -24.48 4.51 -10.27
C ALA A 16 -23.22 3.92 -10.91
N ASN A 17 -23.39 3.37 -12.11
CA ASN A 17 -22.26 2.93 -12.91
C ASN A 17 -21.66 4.14 -13.61
N CYS A 18 -20.34 4.29 -13.53
CA CYS A 18 -19.62 5.36 -14.23
C CYS A 18 -19.19 4.84 -15.61
N GLY A 19 -19.53 5.58 -16.67
CA GLY A 19 -19.12 5.23 -18.04
C GLY A 19 -17.67 5.61 -18.36
N LEU A 20 -16.98 6.28 -17.45
CA LEU A 20 -15.56 6.62 -17.57
C LEU A 20 -14.71 5.48 -17.00
N GLY A 21 -13.59 5.18 -17.67
CA GLY A 21 -12.60 4.26 -17.14
C GLY A 21 -11.99 4.77 -15.82
N PRO A 22 -11.23 3.93 -15.10
CA PRO A 22 -10.64 4.31 -13.82
C PRO A 22 -9.74 5.55 -13.93
N PRO A 23 -9.75 6.46 -12.93
CA PRO A 23 -8.97 7.70 -12.97
C PRO A 23 -7.47 7.47 -12.83
N ILE A 24 -7.04 6.30 -12.34
CA ILE A 24 -5.62 5.99 -12.12
C ILE A 24 -5.34 4.59 -12.65
N LYS A 25 -4.76 4.49 -13.83
CA LYS A 25 -4.34 3.20 -14.40
C LYS A 25 -2.86 2.98 -14.15
N GLY A 26 -2.40 1.73 -14.23
CA GLY A 26 -0.99 1.44 -14.08
C GLY A 26 -0.72 0.06 -13.50
N PHE A 27 0.52 -0.16 -13.11
CA PHE A 27 0.93 -1.37 -12.44
C PHE A 27 1.86 -1.08 -11.26
N TYR A 28 1.89 -2.06 -10.36
CA TYR A 28 2.75 -2.10 -9.19
C TYR A 28 3.48 -3.44 -9.19
N GLN A 29 4.78 -3.40 -8.95
CA GLN A 29 5.64 -4.56 -8.78
C GLN A 29 6.44 -4.40 -7.49
N LEU A 30 6.54 -5.48 -6.72
CA LEU A 30 7.46 -5.59 -5.59
C LEU A 30 7.98 -7.02 -5.55
N SER A 31 9.29 -7.17 -5.47
CA SER A 31 9.98 -8.45 -5.31
C SER A 31 11.06 -8.34 -4.24
N MET A 32 11.18 -9.36 -3.40
CA MET A 32 12.28 -9.45 -2.43
C MET A 32 13.57 -9.81 -3.18
N VAL A 33 14.62 -9.00 -2.98
CA VAL A 33 15.97 -9.22 -3.51
C VAL A 33 16.82 -9.99 -2.48
N SER A 34 16.59 -9.74 -1.20
CA SER A 34 17.15 -10.49 -0.08
C SER A 34 16.10 -10.63 1.03
N GLU A 35 16.45 -11.23 2.17
CA GLU A 35 15.52 -11.36 3.30
C GLU A 35 14.98 -10.00 3.75
N ASP A 36 15.84 -8.98 3.85
CA ASP A 36 15.47 -7.66 4.37
C ASP A 36 15.42 -6.56 3.30
N GLU A 37 15.46 -6.91 2.02
CA GLU A 37 15.47 -5.93 0.93
C GLU A 37 14.47 -6.28 -0.17
N GLY A 38 13.63 -5.31 -0.53
CA GLY A 38 12.67 -5.44 -1.63
C GLY A 38 12.89 -4.36 -2.69
N ALA A 39 12.86 -4.74 -3.97
CA ALA A 39 12.84 -3.82 -5.10
C ALA A 39 11.40 -3.63 -5.58
N PHE A 40 10.99 -2.39 -5.80
CA PHE A 40 9.65 -2.05 -6.26
C PHE A 40 9.64 -1.09 -7.46
N LEU A 41 8.52 -1.14 -8.18
CA LEU A 41 8.26 -0.26 -9.31
C LEU A 41 6.77 0.07 -9.38
N PHE A 42 6.46 1.35 -9.40
CA PHE A 42 5.17 1.88 -9.80
C PHE A 42 5.27 2.55 -11.17
N LYS A 43 4.32 2.28 -12.06
CA LYS A 43 4.07 3.09 -13.27
C LYS A 43 2.60 3.38 -13.39
N LEU A 44 2.23 4.66 -13.32
CA LEU A 44 0.85 5.12 -13.22
C LEU A 44 0.54 6.14 -14.31
N HIS A 45 -0.67 6.05 -14.87
CA HIS A 45 -1.30 7.05 -15.73
C HIS A 45 -2.51 7.61 -15.00
N LEU A 46 -2.44 8.89 -14.62
CA LEU A 46 -3.47 9.58 -13.87
C LEU A 46 -4.30 10.45 -14.81
N MET A 47 -5.62 10.46 -14.62
CA MET A 47 -6.60 11.29 -15.33
C MET A 47 -6.62 11.08 -16.85
N GLU A 48 -6.24 9.91 -17.34
CA GLU A 48 -6.29 9.58 -18.77
C GLU A 48 -7.75 9.54 -19.27
N GLY A 49 -8.07 10.36 -20.26
CA GLY A 49 -9.42 10.48 -20.82
C GLY A 49 -10.37 11.38 -20.02
N TYR A 50 -9.94 11.89 -18.87
CA TYR A 50 -10.69 12.85 -18.08
C TYR A 50 -10.50 14.26 -18.63
N LYS A 51 -11.58 15.05 -18.69
CA LYS A 51 -11.60 16.40 -19.27
C LYS A 51 -12.11 17.43 -18.26
N ALA A 52 -11.88 18.71 -18.57
CA ALA A 52 -12.50 19.83 -17.86
C ALA A 52 -14.00 19.58 -17.65
N PRO A 53 -14.58 19.92 -16.49
CA PRO A 53 -13.98 20.63 -15.35
C PRO A 53 -13.29 19.72 -14.31
N LEU A 54 -13.12 18.42 -14.60
CA LEU A 54 -12.53 17.49 -13.62
C LEU A 54 -11.05 17.78 -13.39
N THR A 55 -10.68 18.00 -12.13
CA THR A 55 -9.30 18.27 -11.71
C THR A 55 -8.95 17.39 -10.52
N MET A 56 -7.83 16.69 -10.62
CA MET A 56 -7.30 15.92 -9.49
C MET A 56 -6.63 16.87 -8.51
N GLU A 57 -7.04 16.83 -7.25
CA GLU A 57 -6.43 17.62 -6.18
C GLU A 57 -5.20 16.92 -5.58
N PHE A 58 -5.32 15.61 -5.34
CA PHE A 58 -4.20 14.79 -4.89
C PHE A 58 -4.38 13.33 -5.29
N CYS A 59 -3.26 12.62 -5.36
CA CYS A 59 -3.18 11.16 -5.40
C CYS A 59 -2.09 10.71 -4.42
N THR A 60 -2.39 9.76 -3.55
CA THR A 60 -1.44 9.15 -2.61
C THR A 60 -1.45 7.65 -2.80
N VAL A 61 -0.29 7.07 -3.11
CA VAL A 61 -0.10 5.64 -3.23
C VAL A 61 0.60 5.17 -1.97
N THR A 62 -0.03 4.27 -1.23
CA THR A 62 0.51 3.72 0.02
C THR A 62 0.87 2.27 -0.20
N MET A 63 2.15 1.96 -0.03
CA MET A 63 2.68 0.59 0.00
C MET A 63 2.84 0.17 1.47
N PRO A 64 1.95 -0.68 2.01
CA PRO A 64 1.97 -1.07 3.41
C PRO A 64 2.93 -2.25 3.66
N PHE A 65 3.54 -2.24 4.84
CA PHE A 65 4.40 -3.28 5.39
C PHE A 65 4.02 -3.60 6.85
N PRO A 66 2.82 -4.17 7.11
CA PRO A 66 2.29 -4.30 8.47
C PRO A 66 3.13 -5.17 9.42
N ARG A 67 3.96 -6.06 8.87
CA ARG A 67 4.77 -7.01 9.66
C ARG A 67 6.26 -6.69 9.65
N ARG A 68 6.67 -5.65 8.94
CA ARG A 68 8.09 -5.28 8.84
C ARG A 68 8.28 -3.80 9.00
N ARG A 69 9.35 -3.46 9.71
CA ARG A 69 9.74 -2.08 9.92
C ARG A 69 10.61 -1.62 8.77
N VAL A 70 10.24 -0.51 8.14
CA VAL A 70 11.06 0.16 7.13
C VAL A 70 12.22 0.86 7.83
N VAL A 71 13.45 0.51 7.47
CA VAL A 71 14.68 1.17 7.97
C VAL A 71 15.08 2.30 7.04
N SER A 72 15.06 2.03 5.74
CA SER A 72 15.39 3.02 4.72
C SER A 72 14.72 2.69 3.40
N PHE A 73 14.64 3.68 2.53
CA PHE A 73 14.29 3.49 1.13
C PHE A 73 15.32 4.21 0.28
N ASP A 74 15.55 3.69 -0.92
CA ASP A 74 16.29 4.37 -1.97
C ASP A 74 15.44 4.39 -3.24
N GLY A 75 15.29 5.54 -3.87
CA GLY A 75 14.41 5.70 -5.02
C GLY A 75 13.92 7.12 -5.20
N THR A 76 13.80 7.53 -6.46
CA THR A 76 13.34 8.89 -6.80
C THR A 76 12.08 8.79 -7.65
N PRO A 77 10.92 9.26 -7.17
CA PRO A 77 9.73 9.32 -8.00
C PRO A 77 9.91 10.38 -9.10
N SER A 78 9.30 10.15 -10.26
CA SER A 78 9.32 11.11 -11.37
C SER A 78 8.54 12.40 -11.05
N VAL A 79 7.54 12.30 -10.18
CA VAL A 79 6.68 13.41 -9.73
C VAL A 79 6.25 13.21 -8.28
N GLY A 80 5.98 14.31 -7.58
CA GLY A 80 5.51 14.27 -6.19
C GLY A 80 6.62 14.05 -5.17
N ALA A 81 6.22 13.72 -3.95
CA ALA A 81 7.12 13.51 -2.82
C ALA A 81 6.84 12.15 -2.16
N VAL A 82 7.84 11.61 -1.47
CA VAL A 82 7.72 10.35 -0.71
C VAL A 82 7.80 10.67 0.76
N LEU A 83 6.93 10.04 1.54
CA LEU A 83 7.00 10.02 2.99
C LEU A 83 7.11 8.56 3.43
N THR A 84 7.94 8.31 4.42
CA THR A 84 8.07 6.99 5.02
C THR A 84 7.50 7.00 6.42
N THR A 85 6.78 5.94 6.75
CA THR A 85 6.39 5.62 8.12
C THR A 85 7.12 4.36 8.56
N GLU A 86 6.94 3.94 9.81
CA GLU A 86 7.52 2.69 10.31
C GLU A 86 7.09 1.48 9.47
N HIS A 87 5.86 1.47 8.94
CA HIS A 87 5.24 0.32 8.29
C HIS A 87 4.65 0.66 6.92
N SER A 88 5.04 1.76 6.29
CA SER A 88 4.57 2.09 4.95
C SER A 88 5.49 3.06 4.22
N ILE A 89 5.44 3.00 2.89
CA ILE A 89 5.96 4.04 2.02
C ILE A 89 4.76 4.72 1.35
N GLU A 90 4.64 6.03 1.53
CA GLU A 90 3.59 6.87 0.96
C GLU A 90 4.14 7.76 -0.14
N TRP A 91 3.72 7.54 -1.37
CA TRP A 91 4.04 8.40 -2.49
C TRP A 91 2.89 9.38 -2.75
N LYS A 92 3.14 10.67 -2.48
CA LYS A 92 2.17 11.77 -2.60
C LYS A 92 2.40 12.54 -3.89
N ILE A 93 1.47 12.41 -4.83
CA ILE A 93 1.43 13.13 -6.09
C ILE A 93 0.42 14.27 -5.92
N ILE A 94 0.95 15.48 -5.72
CA ILE A 94 0.14 16.70 -5.73
C ILE A 94 0.42 17.40 -7.07
N PRO A 95 -0.58 17.47 -7.97
CA PRO A 95 -0.44 18.21 -9.22
C PRO A 95 -0.48 19.73 -8.94
N ILE A 96 0.60 20.28 -8.39
CA ILE A 96 0.72 21.71 -8.06
C ILE A 96 1.14 22.50 -9.31
N GLY A 97 0.43 23.61 -9.60
CA GLY A 97 0.94 24.71 -10.43
C GLY A 97 0.40 24.82 -11.86
N ARG A 98 -0.31 23.83 -12.39
CA ARG A 98 -1.12 23.97 -13.62
C ARG A 98 -2.37 23.15 -13.41
N SER A 99 -3.55 23.77 -13.49
CA SER A 99 -4.82 23.04 -13.53
C SER A 99 -4.68 21.93 -14.58
N LEU A 100 -4.60 20.67 -14.15
CA LEU A 100 -4.56 19.49 -15.04
C LEU A 100 -5.92 19.20 -15.66
N SER A 101 -6.77 20.21 -15.76
CA SER A 101 -8.04 20.16 -16.45
C SER A 101 -7.81 19.67 -17.88
N GLY A 102 -8.01 18.37 -18.09
CA GLY A 102 -7.82 17.70 -19.38
C GLY A 102 -6.41 17.20 -19.71
N LYS A 103 -5.44 17.16 -18.77
CA LYS A 103 -4.10 16.60 -19.03
C LYS A 103 -3.84 15.38 -18.16
N SER A 104 -3.49 14.27 -18.81
CA SER A 104 -3.01 13.08 -18.11
C SER A 104 -1.60 13.31 -17.55
N ILE A 105 -1.28 12.65 -16.44
CA ILE A 105 0.08 12.57 -15.90
C ILE A 105 0.55 11.13 -16.02
N GLU A 106 1.75 10.94 -16.54
CA GLU A 106 2.48 9.69 -16.37
C GLU A 106 3.47 9.85 -15.22
N ALA A 107 3.39 8.94 -14.25
CA ALA A 107 4.14 9.00 -13.01
C ALA A 107 4.81 7.64 -12.78
N THR A 108 6.11 7.63 -12.51
CA THR A 108 6.88 6.41 -12.24
C THR A 108 7.63 6.56 -10.93
N PHE A 109 7.64 5.51 -10.12
CA PHE A 109 8.39 5.47 -8.87
C PHE A 109 9.08 4.11 -8.71
N PRO A 110 10.35 4.00 -9.14
CA PRO A 110 11.21 2.86 -8.86
C PRO A 110 11.96 3.08 -7.55
N GLY A 111 12.28 1.98 -6.86
CA GLY A 111 13.16 2.05 -5.71
C GLY A 111 13.41 0.71 -5.05
N THR A 112 14.20 0.75 -3.98
CA THR A 112 14.41 -0.34 -3.05
C THR A 112 13.96 0.09 -1.66
N VAL A 113 13.45 -0.86 -0.89
CA VAL A 113 13.08 -0.71 0.51
C VAL A 113 13.90 -1.69 1.33
N ARG A 114 14.50 -1.19 2.41
CA ARG A 114 15.23 -2.02 3.37
C ARG A 114 14.44 -2.10 4.66
N PHE A 115 14.31 -3.32 5.16
CA PHE A 115 13.60 -3.64 6.38
C PHE A 115 14.56 -3.85 7.54
N ALA A 116 14.05 -3.73 8.76
CA ALA A 116 14.78 -4.14 9.95
C ALA A 116 14.90 -5.68 9.94
N PRO A 117 16.06 -6.23 10.32
CA PRO A 117 16.25 -7.66 10.42
C PRO A 117 15.16 -8.32 11.25
N TRP A 118 14.67 -9.45 10.74
CA TRP A 118 13.64 -10.21 11.43
C TRP A 118 14.18 -10.78 12.74
N GLN A 119 13.85 -10.14 13.87
CA GLN A 119 14.03 -10.75 15.17
C GLN A 119 12.93 -11.80 15.33
N ILE A 120 13.25 -13.06 14.99
CA ILE A 120 12.48 -14.20 15.51
C ILE A 120 12.43 -13.97 17.02
N GLN A 121 11.24 -13.81 17.59
CA GLN A 121 11.06 -13.98 19.03
C GLN A 121 11.49 -15.42 19.34
N ARG A 122 12.79 -15.64 19.54
CA ARG A 122 13.26 -16.75 20.35
C ARG A 122 12.72 -16.40 21.73
N LEU A 123 11.60 -17.02 22.07
CA LEU A 123 11.19 -17.16 23.46
C LEU A 123 12.47 -17.50 24.24
N PRO A 124 12.83 -16.77 25.30
CA PRO A 124 13.94 -17.20 26.14
C PRO A 124 13.58 -18.60 26.58
N SER A 125 14.39 -19.58 26.18
CA SER A 125 14.26 -20.97 26.59
C SER A 125 14.27 -20.95 28.11
N SER A 126 13.07 -21.04 28.68
CA SER A 126 12.91 -21.15 30.12
C SER A 126 13.55 -22.47 30.49
N ASN A 127 14.61 -22.33 31.27
CA ASN A 127 15.36 -23.38 31.92
C ASN A 127 14.36 -24.31 32.65
N SER A 128 14.04 -25.46 32.05
CA SER A 128 13.29 -26.53 32.73
C SER A 128 14.25 -27.67 33.03
N GLY A 129 14.89 -27.58 34.20
CA GLY A 129 15.60 -28.70 34.79
C GLY A 129 14.65 -29.84 35.12
N PHE A 130 14.89 -31.01 34.54
CA PHE A 130 14.35 -32.34 34.87
C PHE A 130 15.12 -33.34 33.98
N GLY A 131 15.74 -34.44 34.36
CA GLY A 131 15.98 -35.13 35.62
C GLY A 131 16.81 -36.39 35.30
N LYS A 132 17.91 -36.60 36.04
CA LYS A 132 18.63 -37.84 36.41
C LYS A 132 18.29 -39.21 35.77
N MET A 133 19.31 -39.86 35.18
CA MET A 133 19.73 -41.30 35.23
C MET A 133 20.66 -41.56 34.02
N GLY A 134 21.82 -42.22 34.05
CA GLY A 134 22.59 -42.96 35.04
C GLY A 134 24.02 -43.19 34.49
N ASP A 135 24.87 -43.76 35.34
CA ASP A 135 26.34 -43.93 35.28
C ASP A 135 26.94 -44.48 33.97
N GLU A 136 28.18 -44.06 33.65
CA GLU A 136 29.37 -44.93 33.60
C GLU A 136 30.63 -44.16 33.14
N ASP A 137 31.74 -44.44 33.82
CA ASP A 137 33.06 -43.80 33.75
C ASP A 137 33.76 -43.86 32.38
N SER A 138 34.46 -42.78 32.01
CA SER A 138 35.83 -42.86 31.49
C SER A 138 36.50 -41.48 31.43
N ASP A 139 37.58 -41.33 32.18
CA ASP A 139 38.53 -40.21 32.13
C ASP A 139 39.25 -40.15 30.78
N VAL A 140 39.18 -39.01 30.09
CA VAL A 140 40.23 -38.56 29.15
C VAL A 140 40.32 -37.04 29.23
N GLU A 141 41.39 -36.54 29.86
CA GLU A 141 41.85 -35.16 29.66
C GLU A 141 42.47 -35.03 28.27
N ILE A 142 41.95 -34.12 27.44
CA ILE A 142 42.72 -33.47 26.36
C ILE A 142 42.36 -31.98 26.33
N GLU A 143 43.38 -31.16 26.54
CA GLU A 143 43.39 -29.71 26.41
C GLU A 143 43.04 -29.20 24.99
N SER A 144 42.46 -28.00 24.98
CA SER A 144 42.67 -26.95 23.96
C SER A 144 42.13 -27.19 22.53
N THR A 145 41.25 -26.30 22.06
CA THR A 145 41.56 -25.30 21.02
C THR A 145 40.26 -24.62 20.54
N ASN A 146 40.22 -23.29 20.67
CA ASN A 146 39.14 -22.38 20.28
C ASN A 146 38.86 -22.35 18.76
N ASN A 147 38.09 -23.31 18.21
CA ASN A 147 37.74 -23.31 16.78
C ASN A 147 36.24 -23.59 16.47
N MET A 148 35.32 -23.27 17.40
CA MET A 148 33.87 -23.48 17.18
C MET A 148 33.11 -22.24 16.68
N ALA A 149 33.78 -21.10 16.45
CA ALA A 149 33.13 -19.88 15.95
C ALA A 149 33.10 -19.78 14.41
N ASN A 150 34.02 -20.46 13.72
CA ASN A 150 34.25 -20.29 12.28
C ASN A 150 33.38 -21.21 11.41
N VAL A 151 32.94 -22.36 11.94
CA VAL A 151 32.18 -23.36 11.17
C VAL A 151 30.77 -22.87 10.90
N GLU A 152 30.14 -22.20 11.87
CA GLU A 152 28.78 -21.65 11.75
C GLU A 152 28.73 -20.47 10.74
N GLU A 153 29.75 -19.61 10.76
CA GLU A 153 29.90 -18.48 9.83
C GLU A 153 30.15 -18.95 8.39
N PHE A 154 31.01 -19.97 8.22
CA PHE A 154 31.28 -20.58 6.93
C PHE A 154 30.07 -21.34 6.35
N LEU A 155 29.26 -21.99 7.21
CA LEU A 155 28.03 -22.66 6.79
C LEU A 155 26.96 -21.65 6.35
N MET A 156 26.81 -20.52 7.06
CA MET A 156 25.90 -19.43 6.65
C MET A 156 26.33 -18.76 5.34
N GLU A 157 27.63 -18.57 5.13
CA GLU A 157 28.14 -17.99 3.88
C GLU A 157 27.98 -18.93 2.68
N LYS A 158 28.02 -20.25 2.92
CA LYS A 158 27.84 -21.25 1.85
C LYS A 158 26.37 -21.47 1.48
N MET A 159 25.44 -21.28 2.42
CA MET A 159 23.99 -21.39 2.17
C MET A 159 23.40 -20.16 1.48
N SER A 160 24.10 -19.03 1.45
CA SER A 160 23.62 -17.76 0.89
C SER A 160 24.01 -17.50 -0.57
N LYS A 161 24.97 -18.26 -1.14
CA LYS A 161 25.50 -18.01 -2.49
C LYS A 161 24.81 -18.74 -3.64
N ASP A 162 23.99 -19.77 -3.38
CA ASP A 162 23.42 -20.64 -4.44
C ASP A 162 21.88 -20.74 -4.45
N LEU A 163 21.16 -19.87 -3.72
CA LEU A 163 19.69 -19.88 -3.80
C LEU A 163 19.21 -19.10 -5.04
N PRO A 164 18.41 -19.72 -5.93
CA PRO A 164 17.69 -18.97 -6.96
C PRO A 164 16.80 -17.92 -6.29
N SER A 165 16.53 -16.81 -6.98
CA SER A 165 15.78 -15.63 -6.53
C SER A 165 14.29 -15.88 -6.19
N VAL A 166 13.90 -17.13 -5.96
CA VAL A 166 12.52 -17.59 -5.80
C VAL A 166 12.47 -18.63 -4.66
N ASP A 167 12.63 -18.19 -3.41
CA ASP A 167 11.85 -18.72 -2.26
C ASP A 167 11.98 -17.90 -0.96
N LEU A 168 12.48 -16.65 -1.00
CA LEU A 168 12.50 -15.76 0.16
C LEU A 168 11.11 -15.16 0.49
N GLU A 169 10.03 -15.75 -0.03
CA GLU A 169 8.65 -15.33 0.28
C GLU A 169 8.17 -16.02 1.55
N GLU A 170 8.27 -15.29 2.65
CA GLU A 170 7.82 -15.73 3.96
C GLU A 170 6.33 -16.15 3.95
N PRO A 171 5.99 -17.40 4.31
CA PRO A 171 4.67 -17.99 4.05
C PRO A 171 3.51 -17.30 4.78
N PHE A 172 3.79 -16.48 5.79
CA PHE A 172 2.79 -15.71 6.53
C PHE A 172 2.67 -14.24 6.07
N CYS A 173 3.58 -13.76 5.21
CA CYS A 173 3.65 -12.37 4.74
C CYS A 173 3.12 -12.19 3.31
N TRP A 174 2.76 -13.27 2.61
CA TRP A 174 2.23 -13.23 1.24
C TRP A 174 1.12 -12.21 1.02
N GLN A 175 0.24 -11.99 1.99
CA GLN A 175 -0.89 -11.07 1.81
C GLN A 175 -0.51 -9.60 2.02
N ALA A 176 0.56 -9.32 2.76
CA ALA A 176 0.96 -7.96 3.16
C ALA A 176 1.56 -7.15 2.01
N TYR A 177 2.35 -7.80 1.13
CA TYR A 177 3.12 -7.15 0.06
C TYR A 177 2.45 -7.26 -1.32
N LYS A 178 1.22 -7.76 -1.35
CA LYS A 178 0.48 -8.04 -2.57
C LYS A 178 -0.20 -6.83 -3.18
N TYR A 179 -0.25 -5.72 -2.47
CA TYR A 179 -0.98 -4.57 -2.97
C TYR A 179 -0.45 -3.23 -2.46
N ALA A 180 -0.76 -2.19 -3.22
CA ALA A 180 -0.68 -0.81 -2.80
C ALA A 180 -2.08 -0.20 -2.79
N LYS A 181 -2.40 0.60 -1.78
CA LYS A 181 -3.65 1.34 -1.70
C LYS A 181 -3.48 2.70 -2.37
N VAL A 182 -4.47 3.13 -3.14
CA VAL A 182 -4.47 4.46 -3.75
C VAL A 182 -5.59 5.28 -3.13
N SER A 183 -5.22 6.46 -2.63
CA SER A 183 -6.18 7.47 -2.17
C SER A 183 -6.11 8.67 -3.09
N PHE A 184 -7.25 9.14 -3.59
CA PHE A 184 -7.28 10.32 -4.45
C PHE A 184 -8.53 11.16 -4.22
N ARG A 185 -8.42 12.42 -4.64
CA ARG A 185 -9.53 13.37 -4.69
C ARG A 185 -9.56 14.08 -6.03
N ILE A 186 -10.74 14.12 -6.65
CA ILE A 186 -11.01 14.86 -7.88
C ILE A 186 -12.17 15.82 -7.61
N ALA A 187 -12.05 17.06 -8.08
CA ALA A 187 -13.08 18.08 -7.97
C ALA A 187 -13.62 18.48 -9.35
N GLY A 188 -14.72 19.24 -9.34
CA GLY A 188 -15.22 19.97 -10.51
C GLY A 188 -16.49 19.39 -11.14
N ALA A 189 -16.70 18.07 -11.08
CA ALA A 189 -17.94 17.44 -11.54
C ALA A 189 -18.17 16.06 -10.92
N SER A 190 -19.40 15.55 -11.07
CA SER A 190 -19.75 14.17 -10.71
C SER A 190 -19.35 13.20 -11.82
N LEU A 191 -18.84 12.01 -11.46
CA LEU A 191 -18.58 10.92 -12.42
C LEU A 191 -19.82 10.12 -12.79
N SER A 192 -20.90 10.22 -12.00
CA SER A 192 -22.17 9.55 -12.27
C SER A 192 -23.08 10.34 -13.21
N GLY A 193 -22.69 11.56 -13.59
CA GLY A 193 -23.54 12.49 -14.34
C GLY A 193 -24.68 13.10 -13.51
N MET A 194 -24.71 12.87 -12.19
CA MET A 194 -25.72 13.47 -11.31
C MET A 194 -25.54 15.00 -11.25
N SER A 195 -26.65 15.73 -11.32
CA SER A 195 -26.70 17.18 -11.17
C SER A 195 -27.81 17.57 -10.19
N VAL A 196 -27.61 18.70 -9.51
CA VAL A 196 -28.60 19.30 -8.61
C VAL A 196 -29.10 20.57 -9.27
N ASP A 197 -30.43 20.75 -9.34
CA ASP A 197 -31.05 22.00 -9.81
C ASP A 197 -31.35 22.94 -8.63
N PRO A 198 -30.57 24.02 -8.42
CA PRO A 198 -30.78 24.95 -7.32
C PRO A 198 -32.11 25.71 -7.42
N LYS A 199 -32.69 25.84 -8.62
CA LYS A 199 -33.93 26.60 -8.84
C LYS A 199 -35.15 25.90 -8.25
N SER A 200 -35.03 24.59 -7.97
CA SER A 200 -36.07 23.81 -7.31
C SER A 200 -36.19 24.08 -5.81
N VAL A 201 -35.22 24.78 -5.20
CA VAL A 201 -35.23 25.12 -3.78
C VAL A 201 -36.09 26.36 -3.55
N SER A 202 -37.12 26.22 -2.71
CA SER A 202 -38.00 27.31 -2.29
C SER A 202 -37.94 27.52 -0.79
N ILE A 203 -37.96 28.79 -0.36
CA ILE A 203 -37.91 29.20 1.04
C ILE A 203 -39.15 30.04 1.33
N TYR A 204 -39.79 29.76 2.46
CA TYR A 204 -40.93 30.53 2.95
C TYR A 204 -40.62 31.14 4.32
N PRO A 205 -40.84 32.46 4.53
CA PRO A 205 -41.25 33.46 3.53
C PRO A 205 -40.17 33.66 2.45
N THR A 206 -40.57 34.16 1.28
CA THR A 206 -39.66 34.30 0.12
C THR A 206 -38.48 35.21 0.44
N VAL A 207 -37.28 34.62 0.48
CA VAL A 207 -36.02 35.33 0.71
C VAL A 207 -35.00 34.88 -0.34
N LYS A 208 -34.13 35.81 -0.78
CA LYS A 208 -33.00 35.50 -1.64
C LYS A 208 -31.90 34.83 -0.81
N ALA A 209 -31.84 33.50 -0.82
CA ALA A 209 -30.77 32.74 -0.21
C ALA A 209 -29.65 32.42 -1.21
N HIS A 210 -28.40 32.46 -0.76
CA HIS A 210 -27.26 32.00 -1.55
C HIS A 210 -27.23 30.47 -1.54
N VAL A 211 -27.14 29.85 -2.72
CA VAL A 211 -26.99 28.40 -2.86
C VAL A 211 -25.63 28.13 -3.48
N GLU A 212 -24.82 27.34 -2.78
CA GLU A 212 -23.50 26.90 -3.25
C GLU A 212 -23.53 25.41 -3.56
N LEU A 213 -22.94 25.02 -4.69
CA LEU A 213 -22.84 23.62 -5.11
C LEU A 213 -21.38 23.28 -5.35
N SER A 214 -20.92 22.21 -4.72
CA SER A 214 -19.60 21.63 -4.93
C SER A 214 -19.72 20.14 -5.20
N SER A 215 -18.90 19.64 -6.13
CA SER A 215 -18.81 18.21 -6.45
C SER A 215 -17.39 17.72 -6.19
N GLN A 216 -17.29 16.61 -5.47
CA GLN A 216 -16.03 15.95 -5.15
C GLN A 216 -16.18 14.45 -5.35
N VAL A 217 -15.12 13.84 -5.84
CA VAL A 217 -14.97 12.39 -6.01
C VAL A 217 -13.78 11.96 -5.17
N THR A 218 -13.99 10.95 -4.34
CA THR A 218 -12.94 10.34 -3.52
C THR A 218 -12.81 8.87 -3.83
N SER A 219 -11.59 8.36 -3.73
CA SER A 219 -11.34 6.91 -3.76
C SER A 219 -12.08 6.17 -2.65
N GLY A 220 -12.70 5.04 -2.98
CA GLY A 220 -13.04 3.99 -2.00
C GLY A 220 -11.87 3.03 -1.80
N ASP A 221 -12.13 1.73 -1.90
CA ASP A 221 -11.10 0.69 -1.88
C ASP A 221 -10.41 0.55 -3.24
N TYR A 222 -9.53 1.50 -3.54
CA TYR A 222 -8.73 1.51 -4.76
C TYR A 222 -7.38 0.81 -4.54
N ILE A 223 -7.17 -0.31 -5.22
CA ILE A 223 -6.05 -1.22 -4.96
C ILE A 223 -5.28 -1.50 -6.25
N LEU A 224 -3.96 -1.36 -6.19
CA LEU A 224 -3.04 -1.85 -7.21
C LEU A 224 -2.44 -3.17 -6.73
N TRP A 225 -2.76 -4.26 -7.41
CA TRP A 225 -2.19 -5.56 -7.10
C TRP A 225 -0.75 -5.65 -7.61
N ASN A 226 0.12 -6.25 -6.80
CA ASN A 226 1.49 -6.58 -7.18
C ASN A 226 1.44 -7.62 -8.30
N THR A 227 1.91 -7.25 -9.49
CA THR A 227 1.82 -8.11 -10.68
C THR A 227 2.77 -9.30 -10.64
N LEU A 228 3.76 -9.30 -9.73
CA LEU A 228 4.63 -10.45 -9.48
C LEU A 228 4.03 -11.43 -8.48
N GLY A 229 3.02 -11.01 -7.71
CA GLY A 229 2.37 -11.85 -6.71
C GLY A 229 1.42 -12.86 -7.34
N LYS A 230 1.13 -13.95 -6.62
CA LYS A 230 0.07 -14.89 -6.99
C LYS A 230 -1.26 -14.14 -7.13
N CYS A 231 -1.86 -14.21 -8.33
CA CYS A 231 -3.11 -13.56 -8.68
C CYS A 231 -4.18 -13.81 -7.60
N PRO A 232 -4.89 -12.78 -7.11
CA PRO A 232 -6.04 -13.01 -6.24
C PRO A 232 -7.11 -13.78 -7.03
N SER A 233 -7.36 -15.03 -6.65
CA SER A 233 -8.48 -15.79 -7.17
C SER A 233 -9.78 -15.23 -6.59
N ALA A 234 -10.67 -14.72 -7.44
CA ALA A 234 -12.04 -14.46 -7.01
C ALA A 234 -12.64 -15.79 -6.53
N ALA A 235 -13.18 -15.82 -5.31
CA ALA A 235 -13.98 -16.94 -4.86
C ALA A 235 -15.16 -17.07 -5.83
N VAL A 236 -15.17 -18.14 -6.61
CA VAL A 236 -16.32 -18.46 -7.46
C VAL A 236 -17.48 -18.69 -6.49
N ALA A 237 -18.47 -17.81 -6.52
CA ALA A 237 -19.71 -18.05 -5.79
C ALA A 237 -20.30 -19.36 -6.32
N HIS A 238 -20.32 -20.39 -5.47
CA HIS A 238 -21.11 -21.57 -5.75
C HIS A 238 -22.58 -21.11 -5.75
N VAL A 239 -23.18 -21.10 -6.95
CA VAL A 239 -24.62 -20.94 -7.18
C VAL A 239 -25.31 -22.25 -6.87
#